data_AF-A0A6G4N7F5-F1
#
_entry.id   AF-A0A6G4N7F5-F1
#
_cell.length_a   1.000
_cell.length_b   1.000
_cell.length_c   1.000
_cell.angle_alpha   90.00
_cell.angle_beta   90.00
_cell.angle_gamma   90.00
#
_symmetry.space_group_name_H-M   'P 1'
#
loop_
_entity.id
_entity.type
_entity.pdbx_description
1 polymer ?
#
loop_
_entity_poly.entity_id
_entity_poly.type
_entity_poly.pdbx_seq_one_letter_code
_entity_poly.pdbx_strand_id
1 'polypeptide(L)' 'IIVGDSLTSDILGGINAGIATCWFNFRGFDHNPGIIPDYEINSWKQLNDIVR' A
#
# COMPACT_ATOMS: atom_id res chain seq x y z
N ILE A 1 -5.79 6.33 -5.88
CA ILE A 1 -5.03 5.42 -5.00
C ILE A 1 -3.58 5.90 -4.94
N ILE A 2 -2.94 5.87 -3.77
CA ILE A 2 -1.50 6.07 -3.58
C ILE A 2 -0.83 4.70 -3.52
N VAL A 3 0.26 4.52 -4.24
CA VAL A 3 1.04 3.26 -4.27
C VAL A 3 2.45 3.56 -3.82
N GLY A 4 2.97 2.81 -2.85
CA GLY A 4 4.32 3.00 -2.33
C GLY A 4 4.78 1.86 -1.42
N ASP A 5 6.08 1.80 -1.13
CA ASP A 5 6.70 0.75 -0.32
C ASP A 5 6.85 1.15 1.16
N SER A 6 6.67 2.42 1.50
CA SER A 6 6.76 2.92 2.87
C SER A 6 5.40 2.97 3.57
N LEU A 7 5.25 2.19 4.64
CA LEU A 7 4.05 2.23 5.48
C LEU A 7 3.82 3.62 6.11
N THR A 8 4.87 4.30 6.55
CA THR A 8 4.72 5.57 7.29
C THR A 8 4.62 6.80 6.40
N SER A 9 5.24 6.78 5.21
CA SER A 9 5.19 7.88 4.25
C SER A 9 3.98 7.73 3.33
N ASP A 10 3.90 6.62 2.60
CA ASP A 10 2.97 6.48 1.49
C ASP A 10 1.60 6.02 1.99
N ILE A 11 1.59 4.99 2.86
CA ILE A 11 0.35 4.39 3.33
C ILE A 11 -0.31 5.26 4.40
N LEU A 12 0.40 5.58 5.49
CA LEU A 12 -0.14 6.47 6.52
C LEU A 12 -0.43 7.87 5.96
N GLY A 13 0.41 8.39 5.07
CA GLY A 13 0.14 9.64 4.37
C GLY A 13 -1.13 9.60 3.53
N GLY A 14 -1.34 8.53 2.75
CA GLY A 14 -2.54 8.34 1.95
C GLY A 14 -3.81 8.17 2.80
N ILE A 15 -3.74 7.39 3.88
CA ILE A 15 -4.82 7.23 4.86
C ILE A 15 -5.22 8.59 5.44
N ASN A 16 -4.25 9.38 5.90
CA ASN A 16 -4.49 10.71 6.46
C ASN A 16 -5.09 11.70 5.44
N ALA A 17 -4.76 11.52 4.16
CA ALA A 17 -5.33 12.30 3.05
C ALA A 17 -6.72 11.80 2.61
N GLY A 18 -7.23 10.70 3.16
CA GLY A 18 -8.51 10.09 2.73
C GLY A 18 -8.44 9.46 1.34
N ILE A 19 -7.26 9.04 0.89
CA ILE A 19 -7.02 8.45 -0.43
C ILE A 19 -6.77 6.95 -0.24
N ALA A 20 -7.38 6.11 -1.07
CA ALA A 20 -7.09 4.66 -1.07
C ALA A 20 -5.57 4.40 -1.22
N THR A 21 -5.07 3.36 -0.57
CA THR A 21 -3.63 3.06 -0.44
C THR A 21 -3.29 1.64 -0.89
N CYS A 22 -2.14 1.48 -1.51
CA CYS A 22 -1.61 0.19 -1.94
C CYS A 22 -0.15 0.06 -1.53
N TRP A 23 0.14 -0.91 -0.66
CA TRP A 23 1.48 -1.17 -0.18
C TRP A 23 2.24 -2.13 -1.09
N PHE A 24 3.39 -1.69 -1.60
CA PHE A 24 4.29 -2.50 -2.43
C PHE A 24 5.31 -3.25 -1.56
N ASN A 25 4.90 -4.40 -1.02
CA ASN A 25 5.70 -5.22 -0.12
C ASN A 25 6.49 -6.32 -0.85
N PHE A 26 7.36 -5.94 -1.78
CA PHE A 26 8.19 -6.93 -2.51
C PHE A 26 9.23 -7.65 -1.62
N ARG A 27 9.51 -7.09 -0.44
CA ARG A 27 10.47 -7.64 0.53
C ARG A 27 9.83 -8.61 1.52
N GLY A 28 8.50 -8.69 1.55
CA GLY A 28 7.77 -9.59 2.46
C GLY A 28 7.92 -9.20 3.93
N PHE A 29 7.96 -7.90 4.23
CA PHE A 29 7.97 -7.43 5.60
C PHE A 29 6.63 -7.69 6.29
N ASP A 30 6.67 -7.93 7.59
CA ASP A 30 5.47 -8.06 8.38
C ASP A 30 4.66 -6.76 8.38
N HIS A 31 3.34 -6.89 8.40
CA HIS A 31 2.43 -5.76 8.53
C HIS A 31 2.66 -5.02 9.85
N ASN A 32 2.48 -3.71 9.82
CA ASN A 32 2.33 -2.93 11.04
C ASN A 32 0.84 -2.89 11.42
N PRO A 33 0.42 -3.46 12.57
CA PRO A 33 -0.99 -3.49 12.96
C PRO A 33 -1.61 -2.09 13.16
N GLY A 34 -0.80 -1.03 13.27
CA GLY A 34 -1.28 0.35 13.35
C GLY A 34 -1.45 1.06 11.99
N ILE A 35 -0.99 0.46 10.88
CA ILE A 35 -1.07 1.06 9.54
C ILE A 35 -1.54 -0.02 8.56
N ILE A 36 -2.83 -0.01 8.26
CA ILE A 36 -3.48 -1.03 7.42
C ILE A 36 -3.71 -0.43 6.03
N PRO A 37 -2.97 -0.85 4.99
CA PRO A 37 -3.25 -0.43 3.62
C PRO A 37 -4.55 -1.06 3.10
N ASP A 38 -5.21 -0.41 2.14
CA ASP A 38 -6.40 -0.99 1.49
C ASP A 38 -6.04 -2.21 0.63
N TYR A 39 -4.85 -2.18 0.03
CA TYR A 39 -4.31 -3.26 -0.79
C TYR A 39 -2.84 -3.49 -0.49
N GLU A 40 -2.39 -4.73 -0.66
CA GLU A 40 -0.98 -5.08 -0.64
C GLU A 40 -0.64 -5.85 -1.92
N ILE A 41 0.47 -5.51 -2.53
CA ILE A 41 1.02 -6.21 -3.69
C ILE A 41 2.51 -6.49 -3.47
N ASN A 42 2.99 -7.60 -4.02
CA ASN A 42 4.41 -7.93 -4.02
C ASN A 42 5.03 -7.89 -5.42
N SER A 43 4.24 -7.56 -6.44
CA SER A 43 4.70 -7.35 -7.81
C SER A 43 3.82 -6.36 -8.57
N TRP A 44 4.42 -5.58 -9.48
CA TRP A 44 3.72 -4.57 -10.26
C TRP A 44 2.59 -5.13 -11.13
N LYS A 45 2.65 -6.42 -11.48
CA LYS A 45 1.62 -7.07 -12.30
C LYS A 45 0.27 -7.12 -11.57
N GLN A 46 0.29 -7.31 -10.25
CA GLN A 46 -0.92 -7.35 -9.40
C GLN A 46 -1.62 -5.99 -9.32
N LEU A 47 -0.89 -4.88 -9.54
CA LEU A 47 -1.49 -3.55 -9.51
C LEU A 47 -2.61 -3.41 -10.56
N ASN A 48 -2.46 -4.07 -11.72
CA ASN A 48 -3.47 -4.04 -12.78
C ASN A 48 -4.81 -4.64 -12.35
N ASP A 49 -4.84 -5.50 -11.33
CA ASP A 49 -6.08 -6.08 -10.82
C ASP A 49 -6.80 -5.13 -9.85
N ILE A 50 -6.11 -4.09 -9.37
CA ILE A 50 -6.63 -3.08 -8.43
C ILE A 50 -7.15 -1.85 -9.18
N VAL A 51 -6.45 -1.41 -10.23
CA VAL A 51 -6.73 -0.13 -10.93
C VAL A 51 -7.58 -0.26 -12.19
N ARG A 52 -8.18 -1.42 -12.41
CA ARG A 52 -9.00 -1.70 -13.60
C ARG A 52 -10.41 -1.12 -13.52
#